data_AF-A0AAN5CMG0-F1
#
_entry.id   AF-A0AAN5CMG0-F1
#
_cell.length_a   1.000
_cell.length_b   1.000
_cell.length_c   1.000
_cell.angle_alpha   90.00
_cell.angle_beta   90.00
_cell.angle_gamma   90.00
#
_symmetry.space_group_name_H-M   'P 1'
#
loop_
_entity.id
_entity.type
_entity.pdbx_description
1 polymer ?
#
loop_
_entity_poly.entity_id
_entity_poly.type
_entity_poly.pdbx_seq_one_letter_code
_entity_poly.pdbx_strand_id
1 'polypeptide(L)'
;LQDLFFCLLFQPYPLTPLPVFGCMGLLCGVDWLPPVYMFGVLCVFLNGSVVVYLYLFLRMQQELIFGQSCAKLSPRSQLLATSILVVCSVWVVVAFFCSAAEHPNREEAIQEMIISWLERYSKHIIVFGGRVGDTGRLRGFLLKFAVYNFFCYSSMVLLIFLILRELKRHAKFESSQKRLCRTARTLLTELLAGSLLYFFPSLIIVLLKFYPPPFIPDIIYFMARIFFVMCFSLQSITYPIIFLSEHQYGKELRKRLYNYIS
;
A
#
# COMPACT_ATOMS: atom_id res chain seq x y z
N LEU A 1 -11.78 6.68 -5.88
CA LEU A 1 -11.66 5.83 -7.09
C LEU A 1 -11.09 4.45 -6.74
N GLN A 2 -9.94 4.39 -6.05
CA GLN A 2 -9.32 3.16 -5.58
C GLN A 2 -10.30 2.24 -4.82
N ASP A 3 -10.96 2.73 -3.77
CA ASP A 3 -11.90 1.91 -2.99
C ASP A 3 -13.12 1.47 -3.79
N LEU A 4 -13.66 2.33 -4.66
CA LEU A 4 -14.77 1.95 -5.54
C LEU A 4 -14.34 0.83 -6.50
N PHE A 5 -13.15 0.92 -7.08
CA PHE A 5 -12.66 -0.12 -7.95
C PHE A 5 -12.36 -1.41 -7.18
N PHE A 6 -11.73 -1.35 -6.00
CA PHE A 6 -11.27 -2.56 -5.31
C PHE A 6 -12.25 -3.19 -4.31
N CYS A 7 -13.26 -2.45 -3.86
CA CYS A 7 -14.30 -2.97 -2.98
C CYS A 7 -15.56 -3.38 -3.75
N LEU A 8 -15.83 -2.78 -4.90
CA LEU A 8 -17.05 -3.05 -5.70
C LEU A 8 -16.73 -3.79 -7.00
N LEU A 9 -15.82 -3.25 -7.82
CA LEU A 9 -15.61 -3.76 -9.18
C LEU A 9 -14.68 -4.98 -9.21
N PHE A 10 -13.59 -4.97 -8.45
CA PHE A 10 -12.58 -6.02 -8.41
C PHE A 10 -12.13 -6.23 -6.96
N GLN A 11 -12.70 -7.21 -6.28
CA GLN A 11 -12.36 -7.53 -4.90
C GLN A 11 -11.42 -8.74 -4.83
N PRO A 12 -10.09 -8.52 -4.78
CA PRO A 12 -9.15 -9.62 -4.60
C PRO A 12 -9.22 -10.16 -3.17
N TYR A 13 -9.28 -11.48 -3.05
CA TYR A 13 -9.28 -12.17 -1.77
C TYR A 13 -8.02 -13.03 -1.64
N PRO A 14 -6.92 -12.50 -1.06
CA PRO A 14 -5.70 -13.27 -0.87
C PRO A 14 -5.91 -14.37 0.18
N LEU A 15 -5.66 -15.63 -0.21
CA LEU A 15 -5.74 -16.78 0.71
C LEU A 15 -4.40 -17.03 1.43
N THR A 16 -3.71 -15.98 1.86
CA THR A 16 -2.41 -16.07 2.56
C THR A 16 -2.47 -17.15 3.66
N PRO A 17 -1.47 -18.05 3.75
CA PRO A 17 -0.19 -18.07 3.04
C PRO A 17 -0.23 -18.75 1.67
N LEU A 18 -1.39 -19.28 1.26
CA LEU A 18 -1.51 -19.97 -0.02
C LEU A 18 -1.22 -19.00 -1.17
N PRO A 19 -0.59 -19.48 -2.25
CA PRO A 19 -0.30 -18.67 -3.44
C PRO A 19 -1.56 -18.47 -4.31
N VAL A 20 -2.73 -18.31 -3.67
CA VAL A 20 -4.04 -18.29 -4.31
C VAL A 20 -4.77 -17.00 -4.01
N PHE A 21 -5.42 -16.44 -5.03
CA PHE A 21 -6.26 -15.27 -4.93
C PHE A 21 -7.66 -15.58 -5.49
N GLY A 22 -8.68 -15.38 -4.65
CA GLY A 22 -10.07 -15.31 -5.11
C GLY A 22 -10.39 -13.92 -5.67
N CYS A 23 -11.48 -13.83 -6.44
CA CYS A 23 -11.97 -12.60 -7.07
C CYS A 23 -13.50 -12.55 -6.94
N MET A 24 -14.02 -11.63 -6.14
CA MET A 24 -15.46 -11.57 -5.78
C MET A 24 -16.20 -10.32 -6.31
N GLY A 25 -15.53 -9.43 -7.05
CA GLY A 25 -16.13 -8.19 -7.57
C GLY A 25 -16.93 -8.36 -8.87
N LEU A 26 -17.68 -7.33 -9.27
CA LEU A 26 -18.53 -7.34 -10.48
C LEU A 26 -17.75 -7.67 -11.76
N LEU A 27 -16.52 -7.16 -11.91
CA LEU A 27 -15.67 -7.40 -13.07
C LEU A 27 -14.95 -8.74 -13.01
N CYS A 28 -14.97 -9.44 -11.86
CA CYS A 28 -14.36 -10.76 -11.75
C CYS A 28 -15.10 -11.81 -12.56
N GLY A 29 -16.39 -11.66 -12.84
CA GLY A 29 -17.19 -12.63 -13.60
C GLY A 29 -17.24 -12.39 -15.11
N VAL A 30 -16.33 -11.57 -15.65
CA VAL A 30 -16.32 -11.16 -17.05
C VAL A 30 -15.28 -12.00 -17.80
N ASP A 31 -15.75 -12.90 -18.68
CA ASP A 31 -14.90 -13.92 -19.32
C ASP A 31 -13.78 -13.34 -20.20
N TRP A 32 -14.00 -12.17 -20.83
CA TRP A 32 -13.00 -11.54 -21.70
C TRP A 32 -11.88 -10.82 -20.94
N LEU A 33 -11.99 -10.69 -19.62
CA LEU A 33 -11.06 -9.93 -18.80
C LEU A 33 -10.42 -10.81 -17.71
N PRO A 34 -9.29 -11.46 -18.00
CA PRO A 34 -8.65 -12.35 -17.03
C PRO A 34 -8.30 -11.62 -15.73
N PRO A 35 -8.65 -12.19 -14.56
CA PRO A 35 -8.41 -11.56 -13.25
C PRO A 35 -6.95 -11.19 -12.97
N VAL A 36 -6.00 -11.89 -13.59
CA VAL A 36 -4.56 -11.58 -13.46
C VAL A 36 -4.22 -10.18 -13.99
N TYR A 37 -4.85 -9.74 -15.08
CA TYR A 37 -4.66 -8.39 -15.63
C TYR A 37 -5.27 -7.34 -14.72
N MET A 38 -6.43 -7.63 -14.12
CA MET A 38 -7.07 -6.75 -13.15
C MET A 38 -6.23 -6.58 -11.88
N PHE A 39 -5.55 -7.65 -11.45
CA PHE A 39 -4.56 -7.59 -10.38
C PHE A 39 -3.33 -6.77 -10.79
N GLY A 40 -2.96 -6.78 -12.08
CA GLY A 40 -1.94 -5.88 -12.63
C GLY A 40 -2.36 -4.41 -12.62
N VAL A 41 -3.61 -4.12 -12.97
CA VAL A 41 -4.19 -2.76 -12.86
C VAL A 41 -4.21 -2.29 -11.40
N LEU A 42 -4.55 -3.17 -10.46
CA LEU A 42 -4.41 -2.92 -9.02
C LEU A 42 -2.97 -2.54 -8.65
N CYS A 43 -2.00 -3.30 -9.13
CA CYS A 43 -0.58 -3.02 -8.92
C CYS A 43 -0.21 -1.62 -9.45
N VAL A 44 -0.70 -1.21 -10.62
CA VAL A 44 -0.48 0.14 -11.17
C VAL A 44 -1.05 1.21 -10.24
N PHE A 45 -2.32 1.08 -9.82
CA PHE A 45 -2.95 2.08 -8.96
C PHE A 45 -2.27 2.21 -7.60
N LEU A 46 -1.94 1.07 -6.97
CA LEU A 46 -1.27 1.06 -5.66
C LEU A 46 0.12 1.69 -5.73
N ASN A 47 0.96 1.26 -6.67
CA ASN A 47 2.32 1.80 -6.75
C ASN A 47 2.33 3.24 -7.30
N GLY A 48 1.37 3.60 -8.15
CA GLY A 48 1.21 4.97 -8.65
C GLY A 48 0.79 5.94 -7.55
N SER A 49 -0.14 5.56 -6.68
CA SER A 49 -0.58 6.41 -5.57
C SER A 49 0.55 6.68 -4.58
N VAL A 50 1.41 5.69 -4.30
CA VAL A 50 2.61 5.87 -3.48
C VAL A 50 3.57 6.90 -4.08
N VAL A 51 3.81 6.85 -5.40
CA VAL A 51 4.68 7.84 -6.07
C VAL A 51 4.09 9.24 -5.97
N VAL A 52 2.79 9.41 -6.25
CA VAL A 52 2.11 10.71 -6.12
C VAL A 52 2.21 11.22 -4.69
N TYR A 53 1.98 10.36 -3.70
CA TYR A 53 2.08 10.72 -2.29
C TYR A 53 3.50 11.18 -1.92
N LEU A 54 4.54 10.41 -2.26
CA LEU A 54 5.93 10.77 -1.98
C LEU A 54 6.38 12.04 -2.71
N TYR A 55 5.89 12.27 -3.93
CA TYR A 55 6.12 13.52 -4.65
C TYR A 55 5.50 14.72 -3.91
N LEU A 56 4.23 14.62 -3.53
CA LEU A 56 3.56 15.67 -2.75
C LEU A 56 4.29 15.90 -1.43
N PHE A 57 4.76 14.83 -0.79
CA PHE A 57 5.51 14.89 0.45
C PHE A 57 6.85 15.60 0.29
N LEU A 58 7.59 15.29 -0.77
CA LEU A 58 8.81 15.99 -1.15
C LEU A 58 8.54 17.48 -1.40
N ARG A 59 7.48 17.82 -2.15
CA ARG A 59 7.10 19.21 -2.41
C ARG A 59 6.78 19.97 -1.11
N MET A 60 5.98 19.37 -0.23
CA MET A 60 5.69 19.95 1.08
C MET A 60 6.96 20.17 1.90
N GLN A 61 7.88 19.20 1.90
CA GLN A 61 9.17 19.33 2.58
C GLN A 61 10.00 20.49 2.04
N GLN A 62 10.04 20.68 0.72
CA GLN A 62 10.81 21.76 0.08
C GLN A 62 10.22 23.16 0.33
N GLU A 63 8.90 23.27 0.43
CA GLU A 63 8.21 24.52 0.79
C GLU A 63 8.41 24.90 2.27
N LEU A 64 8.58 23.91 3.15
CA LEU A 64 8.83 24.13 4.59
C LEU A 64 10.27 24.55 4.91
N ILE A 65 11.22 24.36 3.99
CA ILE A 65 12.62 24.74 4.20
C ILE A 65 12.85 26.19 3.80
N PHE A 66 13.10 27.01 4.81
CA PHE A 66 13.44 28.42 4.65
C PHE A 66 14.96 28.60 4.48
N GLY A 67 15.36 29.49 3.56
CA GLY A 67 16.75 29.86 3.35
C GLY A 67 17.61 28.82 2.62
N GLN A 68 18.93 28.94 2.79
CA GLN A 68 19.94 28.02 2.23
C GLN A 68 20.22 26.89 3.24
N SER A 69 19.43 25.82 3.19
CA SER A 69 19.74 24.56 3.88
C SER A 69 20.24 23.53 2.87
N CYS A 70 21.17 22.66 3.27
CA CYS A 70 21.61 21.51 2.48
C CYS A 70 20.46 20.54 2.17
N ALA A 71 19.37 20.58 2.93
CA ALA A 71 18.16 19.77 2.67
C ALA A 71 17.25 20.37 1.58
N LYS A 72 17.54 21.59 1.13
CA LYS A 72 16.84 22.22 0.01
C LYS A 72 17.38 21.68 -1.31
N LEU A 73 16.52 20.99 -2.04
CA LEU A 73 16.85 20.40 -3.33
C LEU A 73 16.55 21.39 -4.44
N SER A 74 17.45 21.45 -5.42
CA SER A 74 17.18 22.17 -6.67
C SER A 74 15.96 21.56 -7.39
N PRO A 75 15.24 22.32 -8.22
CA PRO A 75 14.14 21.78 -9.02
C PRO A 75 14.55 20.57 -9.88
N ARG A 76 15.79 20.58 -10.40
CA ARG A 76 16.35 19.46 -11.17
C ARG A 76 16.53 18.21 -10.31
N SER A 77 17.01 18.37 -9.08
CA SER A 77 17.15 17.27 -8.12
C SER A 77 15.79 16.71 -7.68
N GLN A 78 14.78 17.56 -7.49
CA GLN A 78 13.41 17.11 -7.18
C GLN A 78 12.79 16.32 -8.34
N LEU A 79 12.98 16.80 -9.57
CA LEU A 79 12.55 16.09 -10.78
C LEU A 79 13.26 14.73 -10.87
N LEU A 80 14.57 14.69 -10.68
CA LEU A 80 15.34 13.45 -10.71
C LEU A 80 14.86 12.44 -9.65
N ALA A 81 14.66 12.87 -8.41
CA ALA A 81 14.15 12.02 -7.34
C ALA A 81 12.76 11.45 -7.67
N THR A 82 11.88 12.29 -8.23
CA THR A 82 10.54 11.88 -8.65
C THR A 82 10.59 10.89 -9.83
N SER A 83 11.45 11.14 -10.81
CA SER A 83 11.67 10.23 -11.95
C SER A 83 12.18 8.88 -11.48
N ILE A 84 13.10 8.83 -10.50
CA ILE A 84 13.56 7.57 -9.90
C ILE A 84 12.39 6.82 -9.26
N LEU A 85 11.54 7.49 -8.48
CA LEU A 85 10.35 6.88 -7.88
C LEU A 85 9.39 6.30 -8.93
N VAL A 86 9.14 7.03 -10.02
CA VAL A 86 8.32 6.57 -11.15
C VAL A 86 8.95 5.33 -11.80
N VAL A 87 10.25 5.37 -12.12
CA VAL A 87 10.95 4.24 -12.74
C VAL A 87 10.91 3.01 -11.84
N CYS A 88 11.12 3.15 -10.54
CA CYS A 88 11.02 2.05 -9.58
C CYS A 88 9.60 1.47 -9.50
N SER A 89 8.57 2.32 -9.55
CA SER A 89 7.17 1.91 -9.57
C SER A 89 6.83 1.12 -10.85
N VAL A 90 7.23 1.64 -12.02
CA VAL A 90 7.07 0.96 -13.31
C VAL A 90 7.81 -0.37 -13.33
N TRP A 91 9.03 -0.43 -12.79
CA TRP A 91 9.82 -1.67 -12.70
C TRP A 91 9.08 -2.78 -11.93
N VAL A 92 8.42 -2.44 -10.82
CA VAL A 92 7.64 -3.39 -10.01
C VAL A 92 6.39 -3.85 -10.75
N VAL A 93 5.70 -2.94 -11.44
CA VAL A 93 4.52 -3.25 -12.27
C VAL A 93 4.90 -4.17 -13.43
N VAL A 94 5.98 -3.85 -14.15
CA VAL A 94 6.50 -4.70 -15.24
C VAL A 94 6.88 -6.07 -14.70
N ALA A 95 7.55 -6.12 -13.55
CA ALA A 95 7.89 -7.39 -12.91
C ALA A 95 6.64 -8.22 -12.57
N PHE A 96 5.55 -7.58 -12.14
CA PHE A 96 4.27 -8.25 -11.95
C PHE A 96 3.80 -8.88 -13.26
N PHE A 97 3.65 -8.10 -14.33
CA PHE A 97 3.14 -8.63 -15.61
C PHE A 97 4.03 -9.73 -16.21
N CYS A 98 5.35 -9.65 -16.05
CA CYS A 98 6.26 -10.69 -16.51
C CYS A 98 6.24 -11.96 -15.63
N SER A 99 5.80 -11.87 -14.38
CA SER A 99 5.88 -12.95 -13.39
C SER A 99 4.52 -13.53 -13.00
N ALA A 100 3.43 -12.82 -13.28
CA ALA A 100 2.06 -13.19 -12.98
C ALA A 100 1.55 -14.16 -14.04
N ALA A 101 2.05 -15.38 -13.99
CA ALA A 101 1.53 -16.50 -14.77
C ALA A 101 0.80 -17.45 -13.82
N GLU A 102 -0.35 -17.95 -14.25
CA GLU A 102 -1.05 -19.00 -13.52
C GLU A 102 -0.26 -20.32 -13.54
N HIS A 103 -0.45 -21.11 -12.49
CA HIS A 103 0.14 -22.44 -12.37
C HIS A 103 -0.42 -23.35 -13.48
N PRO A 104 0.44 -24.09 -14.22
CA PRO A 104 -0.01 -24.91 -15.35
C PRO A 104 -1.00 -26.00 -14.93
N ASN A 105 -0.83 -26.56 -13.73
CA ASN A 105 -1.74 -27.55 -13.16
C ASN A 105 -2.62 -26.89 -12.09
N ARG A 106 -3.46 -25.91 -12.49
CA ARG A 106 -4.32 -25.17 -11.57
C ARG A 106 -5.29 -26.07 -10.81
N GLU A 107 -5.92 -27.03 -11.49
CA GLU A 107 -6.95 -27.90 -10.90
C GLU A 107 -6.37 -28.83 -9.83
N GLU A 108 -5.24 -29.46 -10.12
CA GLU A 108 -4.50 -30.30 -9.17
C GLU A 108 -4.12 -29.52 -7.91
N ALA A 109 -3.58 -28.31 -8.09
CA ALA A 109 -3.22 -27.43 -6.97
C ALA A 109 -4.44 -27.03 -6.10
N ILE A 110 -5.60 -26.77 -6.72
CA ILE A 110 -6.85 -26.47 -5.99
C ILE A 110 -7.30 -27.67 -5.15
N GLN A 111 -7.19 -28.87 -5.69
CA GLN A 111 -7.55 -30.11 -4.99
C GLN A 111 -6.61 -30.39 -3.82
N GLU A 112 -5.29 -30.28 -4.03
CA GLU A 112 -4.28 -30.50 -2.99
C GLU A 112 -4.41 -29.52 -1.81
N MET A 113 -4.75 -28.25 -2.10
CA MET A 113 -4.88 -27.21 -1.07
C MET A 113 -6.24 -27.22 -0.34
N ILE A 114 -7.17 -28.12 -0.69
CA ILE A 114 -8.51 -28.23 -0.08
C ILE A 114 -9.27 -26.88 -0.13
N ILE A 115 -9.14 -26.15 -1.25
CA ILE A 115 -9.76 -24.83 -1.45
C ILE A 115 -10.95 -24.86 -2.44
N SER A 116 -11.47 -26.05 -2.75
CA SER A 116 -12.65 -26.22 -3.62
C SER A 116 -13.90 -25.48 -3.10
N TRP A 117 -13.98 -25.21 -1.80
CA TRP A 117 -15.06 -24.40 -1.24
C TRP A 117 -15.08 -22.97 -1.81
N LEU A 118 -13.94 -22.43 -2.26
CA LEU A 118 -13.85 -21.09 -2.81
C LEU A 118 -14.57 -20.98 -4.17
N GLU A 119 -14.66 -22.08 -4.92
CA GLU A 119 -15.36 -22.12 -6.22
C GLU A 119 -16.85 -21.80 -6.09
N ARG A 120 -17.44 -22.01 -4.90
CA ARG A 120 -18.83 -21.63 -4.61
C ARG A 120 -19.04 -20.11 -4.52
N TYR A 121 -17.99 -19.36 -4.21
CA TYR A 121 -18.05 -17.91 -3.95
C TYR A 121 -17.30 -17.09 -5.00
N SER A 122 -16.35 -17.69 -5.70
CA SER A 122 -15.45 -17.03 -6.64
C SER A 122 -15.45 -17.80 -7.95
N LYS A 123 -16.02 -17.20 -9.00
CA LYS A 123 -16.02 -17.81 -10.34
C LYS A 123 -14.61 -18.00 -10.90
N HIS A 124 -13.69 -17.11 -10.53
CA HIS A 124 -12.31 -17.20 -10.96
C HIS A 124 -11.38 -17.24 -9.75
N ILE A 125 -10.44 -18.17 -9.79
CA ILE A 125 -9.43 -18.38 -8.75
C ILE A 125 -8.08 -18.35 -9.44
N ILE A 126 -7.24 -17.40 -9.07
CA ILE A 126 -5.89 -17.28 -9.60
C ILE A 126 -4.95 -18.09 -8.71
N VAL A 127 -4.26 -19.07 -9.29
CA VAL A 127 -3.32 -19.93 -8.57
C VAL A 127 -1.91 -19.67 -9.10
N PHE A 128 -1.01 -19.19 -8.25
CA PHE A 128 0.36 -18.85 -8.65
C PHE A 128 1.39 -19.94 -8.31
N GLY A 129 1.04 -20.93 -7.50
CA GLY A 129 1.93 -22.02 -7.10
C GLY A 129 1.16 -23.22 -6.55
N GLY A 130 1.84 -24.36 -6.39
CA GLY A 130 1.20 -25.63 -6.05
C GLY A 130 0.94 -25.83 -4.55
N ARG A 131 1.73 -25.18 -3.69
CA ARG A 131 1.72 -25.44 -2.23
C ARG A 131 2.03 -24.20 -1.41
N VAL A 132 1.85 -24.30 -0.08
CA VAL A 132 2.25 -23.25 0.86
C VAL A 132 3.74 -22.91 0.70
N GLY A 133 4.04 -21.62 0.53
CA GLY A 133 5.39 -21.12 0.29
C GLY A 133 5.94 -21.28 -1.12
N ASP A 134 5.25 -22.03 -1.98
CA ASP A 134 5.55 -22.02 -3.41
C ASP A 134 4.69 -20.95 -4.08
N THR A 135 5.33 -19.84 -4.48
CA THR A 135 4.66 -18.78 -5.24
C THR A 135 4.99 -18.84 -6.72
N GLY A 136 5.63 -19.91 -7.18
CA GLY A 136 6.02 -20.12 -8.57
C GLY A 136 6.80 -18.93 -9.13
N ARG A 137 6.38 -18.46 -10.31
CA ARG A 137 7.00 -17.32 -11.00
C ARG A 137 6.76 -16.00 -10.25
N LEU A 138 5.67 -15.88 -9.48
CA LEU A 138 5.33 -14.66 -8.72
C LEU A 138 6.39 -14.31 -7.67
N ARG A 139 7.20 -15.27 -7.24
CA ARG A 139 8.34 -15.06 -6.32
C ARG A 139 9.23 -13.88 -6.74
N GLY A 140 9.52 -13.78 -8.04
CA GLY A 140 10.36 -12.73 -8.60
C GLY A 140 9.75 -11.33 -8.52
N PHE A 141 8.42 -11.23 -8.56
CA PHE A 141 7.68 -10.00 -8.31
C PHE A 141 7.66 -9.66 -6.82
N LEU A 142 7.34 -10.61 -5.94
CA LEU A 142 7.24 -10.38 -4.49
C LEU A 142 8.54 -9.83 -3.91
N LEU A 143 9.69 -10.32 -4.38
CA LEU A 143 10.99 -9.79 -3.96
C LEU A 143 11.18 -8.32 -4.39
N LYS A 144 10.89 -8.00 -5.65
CA LYS A 144 11.02 -6.63 -6.17
C LYS A 144 10.03 -5.67 -5.50
N PHE A 145 8.81 -6.15 -5.24
CA PHE A 145 7.81 -5.42 -4.47
C PHE A 145 8.31 -5.12 -3.05
N ALA A 146 8.93 -6.08 -2.36
CA ALA A 146 9.50 -5.85 -1.04
C ALA A 146 10.63 -4.81 -1.06
N VAL A 147 11.55 -4.91 -2.02
CA VAL A 147 12.64 -3.93 -2.21
C VAL A 147 12.08 -2.53 -2.47
N TYR A 148 11.08 -2.43 -3.34
CA TYR A 148 10.41 -1.16 -3.64
C TYR A 148 9.71 -0.56 -2.42
N ASN A 149 8.97 -1.37 -1.65
CA ASN A 149 8.32 -0.90 -0.42
C ASN A 149 9.36 -0.41 0.58
N PHE A 150 10.46 -1.16 0.78
CA PHE A 150 11.53 -0.74 1.66
C PHE A 150 12.15 0.60 1.22
N PHE A 151 12.40 0.77 -0.07
CA PHE A 151 12.90 2.03 -0.65
C PHE A 151 11.93 3.21 -0.42
N CYS A 152 10.64 3.01 -0.71
CA CYS A 152 9.61 4.05 -0.54
C CYS A 152 9.44 4.45 0.94
N TYR A 153 9.36 3.47 1.85
CA TYR A 153 9.23 3.74 3.27
C TYR A 153 10.47 4.41 3.85
N SER A 154 11.68 3.96 3.47
CA SER A 154 12.93 4.61 3.88
C SER A 154 12.97 6.06 3.42
N SER A 155 12.53 6.32 2.19
CA SER A 155 12.41 7.67 1.64
C SER A 155 11.41 8.53 2.43
N MET A 156 10.25 7.98 2.78
CA MET A 156 9.24 8.68 3.59
C MET A 156 9.79 9.03 4.99
N VAL A 157 10.42 8.08 5.67
CA VAL A 157 11.05 8.28 6.99
C VAL A 157 12.12 9.36 6.92
N LEU A 158 12.99 9.31 5.91
CA LEU A 158 14.03 10.31 5.69
C LEU A 158 13.42 11.71 5.49
N LEU A 159 12.40 11.84 4.63
CA LEU A 159 11.74 13.11 4.39
C LEU A 159 11.10 13.67 5.66
N ILE A 160 10.42 12.83 6.45
CA ILE A 160 9.84 13.23 7.75
C ILE A 160 10.94 13.70 8.70
N PHE A 161 12.03 12.95 8.81
CA PHE A 161 13.16 13.33 9.65
C PHE A 161 13.75 14.68 9.24
N LEU A 162 13.95 14.92 7.95
CA LEU A 162 14.45 16.19 7.42
C LEU A 162 13.48 17.35 7.70
N ILE A 163 12.16 17.12 7.53
CA ILE A 163 11.14 18.09 7.94
C ILE A 163 11.33 18.40 9.43
N LEU A 164 11.23 17.41 10.31
CA LEU A 164 11.31 17.61 11.76
C LEU A 164 12.59 18.34 12.20
N ARG A 165 13.73 18.02 11.59
CA ARG A 165 15.02 18.67 11.86
C ARG A 165 14.98 20.15 11.53
N GLU A 166 14.49 20.51 10.34
CA GLU A 166 14.41 21.91 9.91
C GLU A 166 13.35 22.67 10.70
N LEU A 167 12.23 22.03 11.01
CA LEU A 167 11.20 22.61 11.87
C LEU A 167 11.77 22.95 13.26
N LYS A 168 12.56 22.06 13.87
CA LYS A 168 13.24 22.31 15.15
C LYS A 168 14.20 23.50 15.08
N ARG A 169 14.87 23.70 13.94
CA ARG A 169 15.81 24.82 13.74
C ARG A 169 15.10 26.18 13.66
N HIS A 170 13.92 26.23 13.03
CA HIS A 170 13.16 27.46 12.81
C HIS A 170 12.12 27.79 13.88
N ALA A 171 11.93 26.93 14.88
CA ALA A 171 10.96 27.07 15.96
C ALA A 171 11.17 28.26 16.94
N LYS A 172 11.98 29.27 16.59
CA LYS A 172 12.20 30.46 17.44
C LYS A 172 11.00 31.42 17.50
N PHE A 173 9.99 31.27 16.63
CA PHE A 173 8.78 32.10 16.61
C PHE A 173 7.54 31.30 17.06
N GLU A 174 6.89 31.77 18.13
CA GLU A 174 5.90 31.03 18.92
C GLU A 174 4.61 30.67 18.14
N SER A 175 4.13 31.54 17.25
CA SER A 175 2.91 31.31 16.46
C SER A 175 3.12 30.32 15.31
N SER A 176 4.24 30.47 14.59
CA SER A 176 4.65 29.55 13.52
C SER A 176 4.97 28.17 14.08
N GLN A 177 5.58 28.09 15.27
CA GLN A 177 5.93 26.84 15.96
C GLN A 177 4.70 25.97 16.26
N LYS A 178 3.57 26.56 16.69
CA LYS A 178 2.33 25.79 16.95
C LYS A 178 1.76 25.15 15.68
N ARG A 179 1.79 25.86 14.54
CA ARG A 179 1.35 25.31 13.24
C ARG A 179 2.31 24.23 12.74
N LEU A 180 3.60 24.44 12.98
CA LEU A 180 4.70 23.52 12.70
C LEU A 180 4.55 22.18 13.42
N CYS A 181 4.40 22.23 14.75
CA CYS A 181 4.29 21.04 15.59
C CYS A 181 3.04 20.22 15.25
N ARG A 182 1.93 20.89 14.88
CA ARG A 182 0.73 20.19 14.41
C ARG A 182 0.99 19.46 13.11
N THR A 183 1.56 20.14 12.12
CA THR A 183 1.89 19.52 10.82
C THR A 183 2.84 18.34 11.00
N ALA A 184 3.93 18.52 11.76
CA ALA A 184 4.86 17.48 12.13
C ALA A 184 4.18 16.26 12.78
N ARG A 185 3.28 16.51 13.74
CA ARG A 185 2.52 15.46 14.42
C ARG A 185 1.62 14.71 13.43
N THR A 186 0.89 15.42 12.58
CA THR A 186 0.05 14.80 11.55
C THR A 186 0.85 13.89 10.64
N LEU A 187 1.98 14.37 10.11
CA LEU A 187 2.84 13.57 9.22
C LEU A 187 3.43 12.34 9.92
N LEU A 188 3.82 12.47 11.20
CA LEU A 188 4.27 11.34 12.00
C LEU A 188 3.14 10.34 12.26
N THR A 189 1.93 10.81 12.53
CA THR A 189 0.75 9.94 12.69
C THR A 189 0.43 9.21 11.39
N GLU A 190 0.48 9.87 10.24
CA GLU A 190 0.31 9.23 8.92
C GLU A 190 1.37 8.16 8.64
N LEU A 191 2.64 8.43 8.98
CA LEU A 191 3.72 7.45 8.85
C LEU A 191 3.48 6.23 9.75
N LEU A 192 3.12 6.46 11.02
CA LEU A 192 2.88 5.37 11.97
C LEU A 192 1.68 4.53 11.54
N ALA A 193 0.58 5.18 11.15
CA ALA A 193 -0.60 4.51 10.62
C ALA A 193 -0.26 3.70 9.36
N GLY A 194 0.43 4.31 8.38
CA GLY A 194 0.86 3.61 7.17
C GLY A 194 1.82 2.46 7.46
N SER A 195 2.70 2.60 8.44
CA SER A 195 3.64 1.54 8.81
C SER A 195 2.92 0.35 9.43
N LEU A 196 2.00 0.60 10.37
CA LEU A 196 1.26 -0.43 11.10
C LEU A 196 0.16 -1.09 10.26
N LEU A 197 -0.53 -0.33 9.41
CA LEU A 197 -1.68 -0.81 8.64
C LEU A 197 -1.30 -1.34 7.24
N TYR A 198 -0.12 -0.99 6.72
CA TYR A 198 0.29 -1.41 5.37
C TYR A 198 1.69 -1.99 5.31
N PHE A 199 2.73 -1.27 5.75
CA PHE A 199 4.12 -1.70 5.54
C PHE A 199 4.43 -3.02 6.23
N PHE A 200 4.28 -3.06 7.55
CA PHE A 200 4.58 -4.25 8.34
C PHE A 200 3.67 -5.41 7.95
N PRO A 201 2.35 -5.24 7.81
CA PRO A 201 1.48 -6.27 7.26
C PRO A 201 1.96 -6.82 5.91
N SER A 202 2.30 -5.95 4.96
CA SER A 202 2.79 -6.35 3.64
C SER A 202 4.11 -7.13 3.72
N LEU A 203 5.06 -6.64 4.52
CA LEU A 203 6.34 -7.30 4.72
C LEU A 203 6.17 -8.68 5.37
N ILE A 204 5.30 -8.79 6.37
CA ILE A 204 4.99 -10.08 7.02
C ILE A 204 4.36 -11.04 6.00
N ILE A 205 3.41 -10.60 5.17
CA ILE A 205 2.82 -11.44 4.11
C ILE A 205 3.91 -11.94 3.16
N VAL A 206 4.80 -11.05 2.73
CA VAL A 206 5.91 -11.41 1.84
C VAL A 206 6.80 -12.45 2.53
N LEU A 207 7.21 -12.21 3.78
CA LEU A 207 8.05 -13.13 4.54
C LEU A 207 7.38 -14.50 4.75
N LEU A 208 6.09 -14.54 5.11
CA LEU A 208 5.32 -15.78 5.26
C LEU A 208 5.23 -16.57 3.95
N LYS A 209 5.23 -15.88 2.79
CA LYS A 209 5.27 -16.53 1.47
C LYS A 209 6.66 -17.08 1.11
N PHE A 210 7.75 -16.47 1.59
CA PHE A 210 9.11 -16.96 1.34
C PHE A 210 9.56 -18.03 2.33
N TYR A 211 9.14 -17.89 3.58
CA TYR A 211 9.55 -18.73 4.71
C TYR A 211 8.30 -19.20 5.44
N PRO A 212 7.50 -20.09 4.81
CA PRO A 212 6.34 -20.64 5.49
C PRO A 212 6.82 -21.42 6.72
N PRO A 213 6.31 -21.13 7.91
CA PRO A 213 6.63 -21.89 9.10
C PRO A 213 6.12 -23.34 8.95
N PRO A 214 6.92 -24.35 9.35
CA PRO A 214 6.65 -25.75 9.02
C PRO A 214 5.39 -26.33 9.70
N PHE A 215 5.00 -25.77 10.84
CA PHE A 215 3.83 -26.22 11.60
C PHE A 215 3.05 -25.01 12.12
N ILE A 216 2.14 -24.49 11.31
CA ILE A 216 1.14 -23.53 11.76
C ILE A 216 -0.25 -24.17 11.65
N PRO A 217 -1.02 -24.25 12.75
CA PRO A 217 -2.41 -24.66 12.73
C PRO A 217 -3.27 -23.77 11.82
N ASP A 218 -4.23 -24.36 11.11
CA ASP A 218 -5.13 -23.65 10.18
C ASP A 218 -5.84 -22.45 10.80
N ILE A 219 -6.17 -22.52 12.10
CA ILE A 219 -6.80 -21.43 12.82
C ILE A 219 -5.93 -20.16 12.85
N ILE A 220 -4.61 -20.29 12.92
CA ILE A 220 -3.70 -19.14 12.87
C ILE A 220 -3.70 -18.52 11.48
N TYR A 221 -3.76 -19.32 10.41
CA TYR A 221 -3.88 -18.80 9.06
C TYR A 221 -5.20 -18.07 8.83
N PHE A 222 -6.30 -18.61 9.37
CA PHE A 222 -7.59 -17.92 9.35
C PHE A 222 -7.54 -16.56 10.08
N MET A 223 -6.98 -16.53 11.29
CA MET A 223 -6.82 -15.29 12.05
C MET A 223 -5.90 -14.29 11.36
N ALA A 224 -4.81 -14.76 10.76
CA ALA A 224 -3.89 -13.94 9.98
C ALA A 224 -4.59 -13.32 8.76
N ARG A 225 -5.43 -14.07 8.04
CA ARG A 225 -6.23 -13.54 6.92
C ARG A 225 -7.15 -12.42 7.37
N ILE A 226 -7.91 -12.61 8.45
CA ILE A 226 -8.80 -11.57 9.02
C ILE A 226 -7.98 -10.34 9.39
N PHE A 227 -6.85 -10.54 10.07
CA PHE A 227 -5.96 -9.47 10.48
C PHE A 227 -5.44 -8.65 9.28
N PHE A 228 -4.91 -9.31 8.25
CA PHE A 228 -4.39 -8.62 7.06
C PHE A 228 -5.47 -7.87 6.29
N VAL A 229 -6.64 -8.48 6.10
CA VAL A 229 -7.78 -7.82 5.46
C VAL A 229 -8.20 -6.59 6.25
N MET A 230 -8.26 -6.70 7.58
CA MET A 230 -8.57 -5.57 8.46
C MET A 230 -7.53 -4.46 8.35
N CYS A 231 -6.23 -4.78 8.40
CA CYS A 231 -5.15 -3.80 8.25
C CYS A 231 -5.26 -3.00 6.94
N PHE A 232 -5.38 -3.69 5.81
CA PHE A 232 -5.47 -3.03 4.50
C PHE A 232 -6.76 -2.26 4.31
N SER A 233 -7.88 -2.73 4.86
CA SER A 233 -9.16 -2.02 4.80
C SER A 233 -9.17 -0.77 5.69
N LEU A 234 -8.58 -0.86 6.89
CA LEU A 234 -8.48 0.28 7.79
C LEU A 234 -7.53 1.35 7.26
N GLN A 235 -6.53 0.99 6.47
CA GLN A 235 -5.61 1.95 5.87
C GLN A 235 -6.34 3.04 5.05
N SER A 236 -7.27 2.64 4.17
CA SER A 236 -8.00 3.59 3.31
C SER A 236 -8.92 4.52 4.10
N ILE A 237 -9.44 4.05 5.24
CA ILE A 237 -10.28 4.83 6.16
C ILE A 237 -9.45 5.76 7.06
N THR A 238 -8.26 5.31 7.48
CA THR A 238 -7.43 6.01 8.46
C THR A 238 -6.88 7.33 7.92
N TYR A 239 -6.44 7.39 6.65
CA TYR A 239 -5.92 8.63 6.08
C TYR A 239 -6.96 9.77 6.01
N PRO A 240 -8.19 9.57 5.50
CA PRO A 240 -9.25 10.57 5.58
C PRO A 240 -9.56 10.99 7.03
N ILE A 241 -9.58 10.07 7.98
CA ILE A 241 -9.84 10.40 9.40
C ILE A 241 -8.73 11.30 9.95
N ILE A 242 -7.46 10.95 9.74
CA ILE A 242 -6.31 11.76 10.17
C ILE A 242 -6.38 13.15 9.53
N PHE A 243 -6.69 13.22 8.23
CA PHE A 243 -6.85 14.48 7.54
C PHE A 243 -7.99 15.32 8.16
N LEU A 244 -9.16 14.74 8.38
CA LEU A 244 -10.32 15.46 8.94
C LEU A 244 -10.14 15.85 10.41
N SER A 245 -9.35 15.11 11.20
CA SER A 245 -9.13 15.36 12.63
C SER A 245 -8.00 16.36 12.88
N GLU A 246 -6.91 16.27 12.13
CA GLU A 246 -5.68 17.01 12.43
C GLU A 246 -5.43 18.21 11.49
N HIS A 247 -5.84 18.15 10.21
CA HIS A 247 -5.61 19.28 9.30
C HIS A 247 -6.53 20.48 9.59
N GLN A 248 -5.97 21.70 9.50
CA GLN A 248 -6.74 22.95 9.62
C GLN A 248 -7.91 23.00 8.62
N TYR A 249 -7.71 22.55 7.38
CA TYR A 249 -8.74 22.49 6.37
C TYR A 249 -9.87 21.50 6.74
N GLY A 250 -9.53 20.36 7.33
CA GLY A 250 -10.52 19.40 7.82
C GLY A 250 -11.37 19.97 8.97
N LYS A 251 -10.75 20.71 9.89
CA LYS A 251 -11.47 21.41 10.98
C LYS A 251 -12.42 22.48 10.46
N GLU A 252 -12.00 23.25 9.45
CA GLU A 252 -12.83 24.29 8.85
C GLU A 252 -14.01 23.71 8.07
N LEU A 253 -13.78 22.61 7.33
CA LEU A 253 -14.84 21.87 6.65
C LEU A 253 -15.86 21.29 7.64
N ARG A 254 -15.38 20.74 8.76
CA ARG A 254 -16.25 20.21 9.83
C ARG A 254 -17.13 21.28 10.45
N LYS A 255 -16.58 22.47 10.71
CA LYS A 255 -17.37 23.62 11.19
C LYS A 255 -18.46 24.01 10.20
N ARG A 256 -18.13 24.06 8.90
CA ARG A 256 -19.11 24.36 7.85
C ARG A 256 -20.21 23.30 7.80
N LEU A 257 -19.85 22.01 7.81
CA LEU A 257 -20.83 20.91 7.80
C LEU A 257 -21.75 20.94 9.02
N TYR A 258 -21.22 21.24 10.21
CA TYR A 258 -22.04 21.36 11.41
C TYR A 258 -23.07 22.48 11.26
N ASN A 259 -22.66 23.66 10.78
CA ASN A 259 -23.55 24.80 10.54
C ASN A 259 -24.60 24.56 9.44
N TYR A 260 -24.42 23.56 8.57
CA TYR A 260 -25.43 23.17 7.56
C TYR A 260 -26.45 22.17 8.09
N ILE A 261 -26.14 21.46 9.18
CA ILE A 261 -26.98 20.42 9.78
C ILE A 261 -27.80 20.96 10.97
N SER A 262 -27.28 21.99 11.65
CA SER A 262 -27.96 22.77 12.69
C SER A 262 -28.87 23.84 12.10
#